data_AF-A0AAX2A6G3-F1
#
_entry.id   AF-A0AAX2A6G3-F1
#
_cell.length_a   1.000
_cell.length_b   1.000
_cell.length_c   1.000
_cell.angle_alpha   90.00
_cell.angle_beta   90.00
_cell.angle_gamma   90.00
#
_symmetry.space_group_name_H-M   'P 1'
#
loop_
_entity.id
_entity.type
_entity.pdbx_description
1 polymer ?
#
loop_
_entity_poly.entity_id
_entity_poly.type
_entity_poly.pdbx_seq_one_letter_code
_entity_poly.pdbx_strand_id
1 'polypeptide(L)'
;MTLNGLLEFLHQTSGLFVMLFVLLPIILYLEKKDNIRLNKNKDKYKNYLMSELENGHINSSNDLRRIYGTVLNKRYFFLEDWSNECLIEYSQQKEFDEIKYKILYDTIYNFSVEEPFSTLPEDERNLLEDIKEYKDKDNTIFNEKLIQLSKVVKLRYDKQNKTEKINKYLTYFSIIITTISIFKSI
;
A
#
# COMPACT_ATOMS: atom_id res chain seq x y z
N MET A 1 -39.17 9.88 31.73
CA MET A 1 -37.98 10.30 30.95
C MET A 1 -37.76 11.79 31.24
N THR A 2 -36.64 12.16 31.86
CA THR A 2 -36.38 13.56 32.25
C THR A 2 -35.88 14.36 31.05
N LEU A 3 -36.13 15.68 31.04
CA LEU A 3 -35.71 16.59 29.97
C LEU A 3 -34.18 16.48 29.69
N ASN A 4 -33.39 16.27 30.74
CA ASN A 4 -31.94 16.07 30.65
C ASN A 4 -31.57 14.74 29.98
N GLY A 5 -32.31 13.66 30.22
CA GLY A 5 -32.06 12.37 29.56
C GLY A 5 -32.43 12.36 28.07
N LEU A 6 -33.38 13.22 27.65
CA LEU A 6 -33.75 13.40 26.25
C LEU A 6 -32.70 14.27 25.50
N LEU A 7 -32.13 15.26 26.19
CA LEU A 7 -31.02 16.08 25.70
C LEU A 7 -29.72 15.30 25.53
N GLU A 8 -29.37 14.45 26.51
CA GLU A 8 -28.21 13.55 26.42
C GLU A 8 -28.37 12.55 25.26
N PHE A 9 -29.56 11.96 25.10
CA PHE A 9 -29.87 11.07 23.98
C PHE A 9 -29.74 11.78 22.63
N LEU A 10 -30.31 12.99 22.48
CA LEU A 10 -30.19 13.79 21.26
C LEU A 10 -28.75 14.20 20.95
N HIS A 11 -27.93 14.50 21.96
CA HIS A 11 -26.50 14.78 21.78
C HIS A 11 -25.71 13.54 21.34
N GLN A 12 -26.03 12.36 21.89
CA GLN A 12 -25.40 11.10 21.51
C GLN A 12 -25.79 10.66 20.09
N THR A 13 -27.07 10.79 19.73
CA THR A 13 -27.56 10.47 18.38
C THR A 13 -27.10 11.48 17.34
N SER A 14 -27.01 12.78 17.67
CA SER A 14 -26.48 13.79 16.74
C SER A 14 -24.99 13.60 16.46
N GLY A 15 -24.20 13.14 17.44
CA GLY A 15 -22.80 12.75 17.23
C GLY A 15 -22.62 11.56 16.27
N LEU A 16 -23.50 10.56 16.37
CA LEU A 16 -23.57 9.43 15.42
C LEU A 16 -23.97 9.88 14.02
N PHE A 17 -24.95 10.78 13.91
CA PHE A 17 -25.36 11.38 12.63
C PHE A 17 -24.24 12.20 11.99
N VAL A 18 -23.47 12.97 12.76
CA VAL A 18 -22.32 13.73 12.25
C VAL A 18 -21.19 12.81 11.78
N MET A 19 -20.89 11.72 12.50
CA MET A 19 -19.96 10.69 12.01
C MET A 19 -20.41 10.13 10.65
N LEU A 20 -21.68 9.75 10.53
CA LEU A 20 -22.20 9.09 9.33
C LEU A 20 -22.34 10.05 8.14
N PHE A 21 -22.74 11.30 8.35
CA PHE A 21 -22.92 12.28 7.28
C PHE A 21 -21.63 13.02 6.89
N VAL A 22 -20.65 13.15 7.79
CA VAL A 22 -19.42 13.91 7.50
C VAL A 22 -18.24 12.97 7.25
N LEU A 23 -18.05 11.92 8.05
CA LEU A 23 -16.88 11.04 7.89
C LEU A 23 -17.08 10.03 6.77
N LEU A 24 -18.28 9.45 6.61
CA LEU A 24 -18.52 8.46 5.56
C LEU A 24 -18.23 9.00 4.14
N PRO A 25 -18.71 10.19 3.73
CA PRO A 25 -18.42 10.71 2.39
C PRO A 25 -16.93 11.04 2.22
N ILE A 26 -16.25 11.48 3.28
CA ILE A 26 -14.81 11.76 3.26
C ILE A 26 -14.02 10.45 3.10
N ILE A 27 -14.38 9.39 3.83
CA ILE A 27 -13.77 8.07 3.72
C ILE A 27 -13.97 7.51 2.31
N LEU A 28 -15.20 7.53 1.80
CA LEU A 28 -15.52 7.09 0.44
C LEU A 28 -14.79 7.91 -0.63
N TYR A 29 -14.63 9.22 -0.41
CA TYR A 29 -13.87 10.09 -1.31
C TYR A 29 -12.38 9.77 -1.30
N LEU A 30 -11.80 9.50 -0.12
CA LEU A 30 -10.40 9.10 0.02
C LEU A 30 -10.13 7.74 -0.62
N GLU A 31 -10.99 6.74 -0.36
CA GLU A 31 -10.91 5.43 -1.02
C GLU A 31 -11.01 5.55 -2.55
N LYS A 32 -11.95 6.37 -3.03
CA LYS A 32 -12.09 6.62 -4.47
C LYS A 32 -10.83 7.28 -5.04
N LYS A 33 -10.25 8.25 -4.34
CA LYS A 33 -9.03 8.94 -4.77
C LYS A 33 -7.83 8.00 -4.80
N ASP A 34 -7.70 7.14 -3.80
CA ASP A 34 -6.62 6.15 -3.73
C ASP A 34 -6.78 5.09 -4.82
N ASN A 35 -7.99 4.61 -5.09
CA ASN A 35 -8.30 3.71 -6.20
C ASN A 35 -8.00 4.35 -7.56
N ILE A 36 -8.37 5.63 -7.76
CA ILE A 36 -8.04 6.38 -9.00
C ILE A 36 -6.52 6.48 -9.16
N ARG A 37 -5.79 6.77 -8.08
CA ARG A 37 -4.33 6.86 -8.12
C ARG A 37 -3.69 5.51 -8.42
N LEU A 38 -4.19 4.44 -7.82
CA LEU A 38 -3.73 3.07 -8.05
C LEU A 38 -3.92 2.68 -9.51
N ASN A 39 -5.12 2.89 -10.06
CA ASN A 39 -5.40 2.62 -11.48
C ASN A 39 -4.50 3.43 -12.41
N LYS A 40 -4.31 4.73 -12.13
CA LYS A 40 -3.38 5.57 -12.92
C LYS A 40 -1.95 5.06 -12.89
N ASN A 41 -1.50 4.52 -11.75
CA ASN A 41 -0.17 3.92 -11.63
C ASN A 41 -0.10 2.60 -12.40
N LYS A 42 -1.15 1.76 -12.31
CA LYS A 42 -1.25 0.53 -13.10
C LYS A 42 -1.15 0.81 -14.60
N ASP A 43 -1.88 1.80 -15.10
CA ASP A 43 -1.82 2.21 -16.51
C ASP A 43 -0.41 2.67 -16.91
N LYS A 44 0.26 3.46 -16.06
CA LYS A 44 1.65 3.87 -16.29
C LYS A 44 2.59 2.66 -16.35
N TYR A 45 2.45 1.74 -15.40
CA TYR A 45 3.26 0.53 -15.36
C TYR A 45 3.10 -0.29 -16.64
N LYS A 46 1.86 -0.55 -17.04
CA LYS A 46 1.52 -1.24 -18.29
C LYS A 46 2.17 -0.56 -19.50
N ASN A 47 1.99 0.75 -19.64
CA ASN A 47 2.54 1.49 -20.78
C ASN A 47 4.08 1.42 -20.84
N TYR A 48 4.75 1.54 -19.68
CA TYR A 48 6.21 1.39 -19.62
C TYR A 48 6.65 -0.03 -19.92
N LEU A 49 5.95 -1.03 -19.39
CA LEU A 49 6.27 -2.44 -19.64
C LEU A 49 6.16 -2.77 -21.12
N MET A 50 5.07 -2.35 -21.78
CA MET A 50 4.88 -2.58 -23.21
C MET A 50 5.95 -1.85 -24.05
N SER A 51 6.27 -0.60 -23.71
CA SER A 51 7.32 0.14 -24.41
C SER A 51 8.71 -0.51 -24.26
N GLU A 52 9.07 -0.97 -23.06
CA GLU A 52 10.34 -1.64 -22.82
C GLU A 52 10.38 -3.03 -23.50
N LEU A 53 9.25 -3.72 -23.61
CA LEU A 53 9.12 -4.97 -24.37
C LEU A 53 9.33 -4.72 -25.87
N GLU A 54 8.71 -3.67 -26.41
CA GLU A 54 8.86 -3.28 -27.82
C GLU A 54 10.30 -2.92 -28.18
N ASN A 55 11.02 -2.27 -27.26
CA ASN A 55 12.42 -1.88 -27.41
C ASN A 55 13.41 -3.02 -27.11
N GLY A 56 12.95 -4.20 -26.67
CA GLY A 56 13.82 -5.33 -26.34
C GLY A 56 14.63 -5.16 -25.05
N HIS A 57 14.15 -4.34 -24.11
CA HIS A 57 14.80 -4.05 -22.83
C HIS A 57 14.34 -4.95 -21.68
N ILE A 58 13.51 -5.96 -21.95
CA ILE A 58 13.05 -6.93 -20.96
C ILE A 58 13.77 -8.25 -21.17
N ASN A 59 14.67 -8.58 -20.25
CA ASN A 59 15.44 -9.83 -20.31
C ASN A 59 15.39 -10.61 -19.00
N SER A 60 14.90 -10.00 -17.91
CA SER A 60 14.91 -10.59 -16.57
C SER A 60 13.81 -10.05 -15.66
N SER A 61 13.51 -10.80 -14.60
CA SER A 61 12.60 -10.38 -13.53
C SER A 61 13.05 -9.08 -12.83
N ASN A 62 14.34 -8.75 -12.85
CA ASN A 62 14.86 -7.48 -12.36
C ASN A 62 14.38 -6.28 -13.20
N ASP A 63 14.16 -6.47 -14.49
CA ASP A 63 13.62 -5.42 -15.37
C ASP A 63 12.18 -5.09 -14.98
N LEU A 64 11.37 -6.12 -14.63
CA LEU A 64 10.03 -5.91 -14.09
C LEU A 64 10.07 -5.08 -12.80
N ARG A 65 11.00 -5.39 -11.89
CA ARG A 65 11.19 -4.63 -10.63
C ARG A 65 11.64 -3.19 -10.89
N ARG A 66 12.54 -2.97 -11.87
CA ARG A 66 12.99 -1.63 -12.26
C ARG A 66 11.81 -0.81 -12.80
N ILE A 67 11.06 -1.36 -13.74
CA ILE A 67 9.90 -0.71 -14.38
C ILE A 67 8.82 -0.43 -13.34
N TYR A 68 8.53 -1.37 -12.45
CA TYR A 68 7.57 -1.13 -11.37
C TYR A 68 8.07 -0.08 -10.38
N GLY A 69 9.37 -0.11 -10.06
CA GLY A 69 10.02 0.84 -9.16
C GLY A 69 9.99 2.30 -9.63
N THR A 70 9.91 2.56 -10.95
CA THR A 70 9.75 3.92 -11.48
C THR A 70 8.33 4.45 -11.30
N VAL A 71 7.33 3.55 -11.20
CA VAL A 71 5.92 3.89 -11.06
C VAL A 71 5.48 3.94 -9.60
N LEU A 72 5.96 3.00 -8.79
CA LEU A 72 5.65 2.85 -7.38
C LEU A 72 6.95 2.71 -6.56
N ASN A 73 7.04 3.42 -5.44
CA ASN A 73 8.19 3.38 -4.54
C ASN A 73 8.40 1.96 -3.97
N LYS A 74 9.26 1.16 -4.64
CA LYS A 74 9.94 -0.10 -4.24
C LYS A 74 9.15 -1.21 -3.54
N ARG A 75 7.84 -1.07 -3.30
CA ARG A 75 6.99 -2.09 -2.69
C ARG A 75 6.25 -2.88 -3.78
N TYR A 76 6.78 -4.05 -4.13
CA TYR A 76 6.35 -4.89 -5.26
C TYR A 76 5.01 -5.63 -5.06
N PHE A 77 4.11 -5.09 -4.23
CA PHE A 77 2.88 -5.78 -3.82
C PHE A 77 1.98 -6.20 -4.99
N PHE A 78 1.90 -5.39 -6.05
CA PHE A 78 1.06 -5.66 -7.21
C PHE A 78 1.86 -6.06 -8.46
N LEU A 79 3.17 -6.28 -8.33
CA LEU A 79 4.02 -6.47 -9.51
C LEU A 79 3.63 -7.72 -10.28
N GLU A 80 3.43 -8.85 -9.60
CA GLU A 80 3.01 -10.10 -10.22
C GLU A 80 1.64 -9.97 -10.89
N ASP A 81 0.63 -9.51 -10.15
CA ASP A 81 -0.74 -9.33 -10.67
C ASP A 81 -0.75 -8.44 -11.92
N TRP A 82 -0.12 -7.27 -11.84
CA TRP A 82 -0.11 -6.32 -12.96
C TRP A 82 0.70 -6.84 -14.16
N SER A 83 1.78 -7.60 -13.92
CA SER A 83 2.54 -8.22 -15.00
C SER A 83 1.72 -9.31 -15.70
N ASN A 84 1.02 -10.15 -14.95
CA ASN A 84 0.14 -11.19 -15.48
C ASN A 84 -1.02 -10.59 -16.28
N GLU A 85 -1.61 -9.49 -15.81
CA GLU A 85 -2.61 -8.78 -16.59
C GLU A 85 -2.06 -8.25 -17.91
N CYS A 86 -0.84 -7.70 -17.92
CA CYS A 86 -0.17 -7.27 -19.14
C CYS A 86 0.07 -8.43 -20.11
N LEU A 87 0.47 -9.60 -19.60
CA LEU A 87 0.65 -10.81 -20.40
C LEU A 87 -0.66 -11.26 -21.07
N ILE A 88 -1.76 -11.27 -20.32
CA ILE A 88 -3.10 -11.61 -20.83
C ILE A 88 -3.50 -10.61 -21.92
N GLU A 89 -3.37 -9.31 -21.67
CA GLU A 89 -3.71 -8.29 -22.66
C GLU A 89 -2.83 -8.37 -23.91
N TYR A 90 -1.54 -8.67 -23.75
CA TYR A 90 -0.62 -8.86 -24.88
C TYR A 90 -1.06 -10.02 -25.78
N SER A 91 -1.51 -11.13 -25.18
CA SER A 91 -2.04 -12.29 -25.91
C SER A 91 -3.31 -12.00 -26.73
N GLN A 92 -4.02 -10.91 -26.41
CA GLN A 92 -5.26 -10.50 -27.07
C GLN A 92 -5.04 -9.40 -28.13
N GLN A 93 -3.79 -8.95 -28.35
CA GLN A 93 -3.50 -7.93 -29.33
C GLN A 93 -3.69 -8.45 -30.76
N LYS A 94 -4.13 -7.57 -31.66
CA LYS A 94 -4.30 -7.89 -33.09
C LYS A 94 -2.98 -8.20 -33.78
N GLU A 95 -1.90 -7.54 -33.36
CA GLU A 95 -0.54 -7.71 -33.87
C GLU A 95 0.27 -8.52 -32.86
N PHE A 96 -0.09 -9.79 -32.70
CA PHE A 96 0.56 -10.68 -31.74
C PHE A 96 1.96 -11.10 -32.23
N ASP A 97 2.97 -10.83 -31.42
CA ASP A 97 4.34 -11.30 -31.61
C ASP A 97 4.65 -12.42 -30.60
N GLU A 98 4.73 -13.65 -31.10
CA GLU A 98 4.97 -14.84 -30.27
C GLU A 98 6.33 -14.82 -29.55
N ILE A 99 7.34 -14.20 -30.16
CA ILE A 99 8.68 -14.09 -29.57
C ILE A 99 8.63 -13.15 -28.36
N LYS A 100 8.03 -11.98 -28.52
CA LYS A 100 7.86 -11.01 -27.43
C LYS A 100 6.96 -11.55 -26.33
N TYR A 101 5.89 -12.26 -26.71
CA TYR A 101 5.04 -12.94 -25.74
C TYR A 101 5.83 -13.94 -24.91
N LYS A 102 6.66 -14.77 -25.55
CA LYS A 102 7.50 -15.76 -24.86
C LYS A 102 8.51 -15.09 -23.93
N ILE A 103 9.16 -14.01 -24.36
CA ILE A 103 10.07 -13.23 -23.50
C ILE A 103 9.34 -12.71 -22.26
N LEU A 104 8.16 -12.11 -22.43
CA LEU A 104 7.36 -11.59 -21.33
C LEU A 104 6.92 -12.73 -20.40
N TYR A 105 6.42 -13.84 -20.95
CA TYR A 105 6.01 -15.02 -20.21
C TYR A 105 7.17 -15.58 -19.39
N ASP A 106 8.33 -15.83 -20.00
CA ASP A 106 9.49 -16.39 -19.32
C ASP A 106 10.00 -15.43 -18.23
N THR A 107 9.93 -14.12 -18.46
CA THR A 107 10.34 -13.10 -17.48
C THR A 107 9.41 -13.09 -16.27
N ILE A 108 8.09 -13.21 -16.47
CA ILE A 108 7.08 -13.26 -15.41
C ILE A 108 7.13 -14.61 -14.69
N TYR A 109 7.28 -15.71 -15.42
CA TYR A 109 7.34 -17.04 -14.83
C TYR A 109 8.60 -17.23 -13.98
N ASN A 110 9.74 -16.67 -14.43
CA ASN A 110 10.98 -16.62 -13.66
C ASN A 110 11.01 -15.46 -12.64
N PHE A 111 9.89 -14.77 -12.45
CA PHE A 111 9.72 -13.86 -11.33
C PHE A 111 9.63 -14.69 -10.05
N SER A 112 10.78 -15.05 -9.49
CA SER A 112 10.84 -15.45 -8.09
C SER A 112 10.44 -14.22 -7.29
N VAL A 113 9.20 -14.24 -6.78
CA VAL A 113 8.81 -13.41 -5.65
C VAL A 113 9.91 -13.63 -4.61
N GLU A 114 10.74 -12.60 -4.36
CA GLU A 114 11.55 -12.59 -3.15
C GLU A 114 10.60 -13.01 -2.03
N GLU A 115 11.00 -14.02 -1.24
CA GLU A 115 10.13 -14.64 -0.24
C GLU A 115 9.21 -13.59 0.37
N PRO A 116 7.88 -13.83 0.36
CA PRO A 116 6.97 -12.87 0.93
C PRO A 116 7.53 -12.45 2.29
N PHE A 117 7.60 -11.14 2.54
CA PHE A 117 8.15 -10.58 3.78
C PHE A 117 9.68 -10.55 3.90
N SER A 118 10.45 -10.76 2.83
CA SER A 118 11.93 -10.67 2.82
C SER A 118 12.49 -9.36 3.39
N THR A 119 11.72 -8.28 3.26
CA THR A 119 12.05 -6.93 3.75
C THR A 119 11.57 -6.67 5.19
N LEU A 120 10.84 -7.60 5.78
CA LEU A 120 10.42 -7.54 7.17
C LEU A 120 11.52 -8.12 8.09
N PRO A 121 11.60 -7.64 9.34
CA PRO A 121 12.36 -8.30 10.38
C PRO A 121 11.97 -9.77 10.49
N GLU A 122 12.94 -10.59 10.87
CA GLU A 122 12.81 -12.05 10.93
C GLU A 122 11.59 -12.49 11.75
N ASP A 123 11.36 -11.89 12.91
CA ASP A 123 10.21 -12.19 13.78
C ASP A 123 8.85 -11.92 13.09
N GLU A 124 8.77 -10.88 12.25
CA GLU A 124 7.53 -10.52 11.55
C GLU A 124 7.29 -11.40 10.33
N ARG A 125 8.37 -11.81 9.65
CA ARG A 125 8.33 -12.75 8.54
C ARG A 125 7.92 -14.14 9.01
N ASN A 126 8.55 -14.66 10.06
CA ASN A 126 8.24 -15.96 10.64
C ASN A 126 6.77 -16.02 11.10
N LEU A 127 6.27 -14.92 11.67
CA LEU A 127 4.87 -14.82 12.08
C LEU A 127 3.88 -14.90 10.90
N LEU A 128 4.23 -14.31 9.76
CA LEU A 128 3.39 -14.33 8.57
C LEU A 128 3.49 -15.67 7.82
N GLU A 129 4.63 -16.33 7.86
CA GLU A 129 4.80 -17.71 7.39
C GLU A 129 3.96 -18.69 8.22
N ASP A 130 3.96 -18.56 9.55
CA ASP A 130 3.09 -19.33 10.44
C ASP A 130 1.61 -19.12 10.09
N ILE A 131 1.18 -17.87 9.89
CA ILE A 131 -0.21 -17.56 9.50
C ILE A 131 -0.57 -18.26 8.19
N LYS A 132 0.33 -18.26 7.21
CA LYS A 132 0.12 -18.93 5.93
C LYS A 132 0.04 -20.44 6.10
N GLU A 133 0.89 -21.03 6.94
CA GLU A 133 0.90 -22.47 7.20
C GLU A 133 -0.37 -22.95 7.91
N TYR A 134 -0.82 -22.22 8.94
CA TYR A 134 -1.92 -22.66 9.79
C TYR A 134 -3.30 -22.29 9.26
N LYS A 135 -3.38 -21.41 8.24
CA LYS A 135 -4.65 -20.93 7.64
C LYS A 135 -5.65 -22.04 7.35
N ASP A 136 -5.18 -23.15 6.76
CA ASP A 136 -6.03 -24.26 6.33
C ASP A 136 -5.83 -25.52 7.21
N LYS A 137 -4.97 -25.45 8.25
CA LYS A 137 -4.61 -26.60 9.11
C LYS A 137 -5.21 -26.50 10.51
N ASP A 138 -5.11 -25.34 11.16
CA ASP A 138 -5.53 -25.16 12.55
C ASP A 138 -6.02 -23.73 12.80
N ASN A 139 -7.34 -23.60 12.93
CA ASN A 139 -8.01 -22.33 13.17
C ASN A 139 -7.63 -21.67 14.51
N THR A 140 -7.28 -22.45 15.54
CA THR A 140 -6.91 -21.91 16.85
C THR A 140 -5.56 -21.21 16.75
N ILE A 141 -4.56 -21.92 16.21
CA ILE A 141 -3.21 -21.40 16.02
C ILE A 141 -3.22 -20.23 15.03
N PHE A 142 -3.98 -20.34 13.94
CA PHE A 142 -4.17 -19.25 12.99
C PHE A 142 -4.67 -17.96 13.65
N ASN A 143 -5.71 -18.06 14.48
CA ASN A 143 -6.27 -16.91 15.20
C ASN A 143 -5.28 -16.32 16.21
N GLU A 144 -4.53 -17.15 16.93
CA GLU A 144 -3.49 -16.69 17.84
C GLU A 144 -2.39 -15.92 17.11
N LYS A 145 -1.96 -16.40 15.95
CA LYS A 145 -0.94 -15.75 15.12
C LYS A 145 -1.44 -14.44 14.51
N LEU A 146 -2.71 -14.36 14.10
CA LEU A 146 -3.35 -13.11 13.68
C LEU A 146 -3.39 -12.07 14.81
N ILE A 147 -3.68 -12.48 16.05
CA ILE A 147 -3.65 -11.60 17.21
C ILE A 147 -2.22 -11.08 17.44
N GLN A 148 -1.21 -11.93 17.34
CA GLN A 148 0.19 -11.53 17.46
C GLN A 148 0.57 -10.51 16.36
N LEU A 149 0.14 -10.74 15.11
CA LEU A 149 0.38 -9.82 14.00
C LEU A 149 -0.27 -8.47 14.26
N SER A 150 -1.50 -8.45 14.78
CA SER A 150 -2.21 -7.20 15.12
C SER A 150 -1.44 -6.37 16.16
N LYS A 151 -0.79 -7.01 17.14
CA LYS A 151 0.04 -6.33 18.15
C LYS A 151 1.30 -5.74 17.54
N VAL A 152 2.00 -6.49 16.69
CA VAL A 152 3.20 -6.03 15.97
C VAL A 152 2.87 -4.83 15.08
N VAL A 153 1.80 -4.92 14.30
CA VAL A 153 1.33 -3.82 13.42
C VAL A 153 0.98 -2.59 14.24
N LYS A 154 0.25 -2.74 15.36
CA LYS A 154 -0.09 -1.64 16.25
C LYS A 154 1.15 -0.97 16.84
N LEU A 155 2.13 -1.76 17.32
CA LEU A 155 3.38 -1.23 17.87
C LEU A 155 4.19 -0.46 16.81
N ARG A 156 4.24 -0.94 15.57
CA ARG A 156 4.86 -0.21 14.45
C ARG A 156 4.12 1.09 14.15
N TYR A 157 2.80 1.03 14.07
CA TYR A 157 1.97 2.20 13.83
C TYR A 157 2.16 3.25 14.92
N ASP A 158 2.17 2.86 16.19
CA ASP A 158 2.39 3.75 17.33
C ASP A 158 3.81 4.36 17.32
N LYS A 159 4.83 3.57 16.99
CA LYS A 159 6.20 4.07 16.79
C LYS A 159 6.26 5.08 15.65
N GLN A 160 5.65 4.76 14.51
CA GLN A 160 5.64 5.65 13.34
C GLN A 160 4.88 6.95 13.62
N ASN A 161 3.70 6.87 14.25
CA ASN A 161 2.93 8.03 14.69
C ASN A 161 3.68 8.89 15.70
N LYS A 162 4.42 8.28 16.63
CA LYS A 162 5.25 9.02 17.59
C LYS A 162 6.37 9.77 16.86
N THR A 163 7.04 9.13 15.91
CA THR A 163 8.07 9.76 15.06
C THR A 163 7.50 10.87 14.18
N GLU A 164 6.34 10.67 13.56
CA GLU A 164 5.66 11.69 12.74
C GLU A 164 5.18 12.89 13.57
N LYS A 165 4.62 12.66 14.77
CA LYS A 165 4.28 13.74 15.71
C LYS A 165 5.52 14.53 16.12
N ILE A 166 6.61 13.84 16.49
CA ILE A 166 7.89 14.47 16.84
C ILE A 166 8.42 15.30 15.67
N ASN A 167 8.42 14.76 14.45
CA ASN A 167 8.84 15.49 13.25
C ASN A 167 7.98 16.73 12.99
N LYS A 168 6.65 16.64 13.17
CA LYS A 168 5.75 17.78 13.03
C LYS A 168 6.03 18.88 14.06
N TYR A 169 6.30 18.51 15.32
CA TYR A 169 6.74 19.47 16.34
C TYR A 169 8.11 20.08 16.01
N LEU A 170 9.08 19.28 15.53
CA LEU A 170 10.38 19.77 15.09
C LEU A 170 10.26 20.75 13.91
N THR A 171 9.34 20.51 12.97
CA THR A 171 9.03 21.46 11.89
C THR A 171 8.42 22.75 12.45
N TYR A 172 7.50 22.69 13.41
CA TYR A 172 6.97 23.89 14.06
C TYR A 172 8.04 24.66 14.85
N PHE A 173 8.92 23.96 15.57
CA PHE A 173 10.06 24.57 16.26
C PHE A 173 11.04 25.22 15.28
N SER A 174 11.32 24.57 14.15
CA SER A 174 12.15 25.13 13.08
C SER A 174 11.58 26.45 12.57
N ILE A 175 10.27 26.51 12.28
CA ILE A 175 9.61 27.72 11.81
C ILE A 175 9.71 28.84 12.85
N ILE A 176 9.44 28.55 14.13
CA ILE A 176 9.53 29.52 15.22
C ILE A 176 10.95 30.08 15.37
N ILE A 177 11.98 29.21 15.33
CA ILE A 177 13.39 29.63 15.43
C ILE A 177 13.76 30.52 14.25
N THR A 178 13.36 30.15 13.02
CA THR A 178 13.63 30.97 11.82
C THR A 178 12.97 32.34 11.92
N THR A 179 11.73 32.44 12.41
CA THR A 179 11.05 33.73 12.60
C THR A 179 11.74 34.60 13.66
N ILE A 180 12.13 34.02 14.80
CA ILE A 180 12.85 34.75 15.87
C ILE A 180 14.21 35.26 15.36
N SER A 181 14.94 34.47 14.57
CA SER A 181 16.22 34.87 13.98
C SER A 181 16.09 36.04 13.00
N ILE A 182 15.01 36.09 12.21
CA ILE A 182 14.75 37.21 11.29
C ILE A 182 14.46 38.49 12.07
N PHE A 183 13.64 38.43 13.13
CA PHE A 183 13.33 39.59 13.96
C PHE A 183 14.51 40.11 14.79
N LYS A 184 15.49 39.27 15.12
CA LYS A 184 16.71 39.68 15.82
C LYS A 184 17.78 40.27 14.89
N SER A 185 17.62 40.09 13.57
CA SER A 185 18.55 40.58 12.55
C SER A 185 18.10 41.91 11.91
N ILE A 186 16.96 42.46 12.35
CA ILE A 186 16.44 43.80 12.03
C ILE A 186 16.68 44.68 13.24
#